data_AF-A0A1I2NPA1-F1
#
_entry.id   AF-A0A1I2NPA1-F1
#
_cell.length_a   1.000
_cell.length_b   1.000
_cell.length_c   1.000
_cell.angle_alpha   90.00
_cell.angle_beta   90.00
_cell.angle_gamma   90.00
#
_symmetry.space_group_name_H-M   'P 1'
#
loop_
_entity.id
_entity.type
_entity.pdbx_description
1 polymer ?
#
loop_
_entity_poly.entity_id
_entity_poly.type
_entity_poly.pdbx_seq_one_letter_code
_entity_poly.pdbx_strand_id
1 'polypeptide(L)'
;MSKNQNTFIKKQKAELKKRKQKEKLEKKLARKEQPKSGDLEDMLAYVDEFGNISETPPEPEPPKKQPISRNQYSNNKQQSKN
;
A
#
# COMPACT_ATOMS: atom_id res chain seq x y z
N MET A 1 -33.77 49.27 9.05
CA MET A 1 -33.39 47.92 9.55
C MET A 1 -32.24 47.37 8.71
N SER A 2 -31.05 47.07 9.26
CA SER A 2 -29.95 46.43 8.49
C SER A 2 -28.80 45.84 9.36
N LYS A 3 -28.58 46.33 10.59
CA LYS A 3 -27.40 45.97 11.40
C LYS A 3 -27.34 44.50 11.89
N ASN A 4 -28.44 43.74 11.89
CA ASN A 4 -28.51 42.42 12.53
C ASN A 4 -28.13 41.22 11.61
N GLN A 5 -28.04 41.41 10.29
CA GLN A 5 -27.68 40.31 9.37
C GLN A 5 -26.17 40.01 9.36
N ASN A 6 -25.35 41.05 9.56
CA ASN A 6 -23.89 40.93 9.54
C ASN A 6 -23.34 40.12 10.72
N THR A 7 -23.95 40.20 11.90
CA THR A 7 -23.53 39.46 13.09
C THR A 7 -23.80 37.97 12.94
N PHE A 8 -24.96 37.60 12.39
CA PHE A 8 -25.34 36.22 12.10
C PHE A 8 -24.36 35.56 11.10
N ILE A 9 -24.07 36.23 9.98
CA ILE A 9 -23.12 35.73 8.97
C ILE A 9 -21.71 35.55 9.57
N LYS A 10 -21.25 36.50 10.40
CA LYS A 10 -19.95 36.38 11.09
C LYS A 10 -19.92 35.19 12.04
N LYS A 11 -20.99 34.97 12.81
CA LYS A 11 -21.11 33.82 13.73
C LYS A 11 -21.05 32.50 12.97
N GLN A 12 -21.82 32.38 11.89
CA GLN A 12 -21.83 31.18 11.04
C GLN A 12 -20.45 30.88 10.43
N LYS A 13 -19.75 31.90 9.92
CA LYS A 13 -18.38 31.74 9.40
C LYS A 13 -17.39 31.31 10.47
N ALA A 14 -17.49 31.87 11.68
CA ALA A 14 -16.64 31.50 12.80
C ALA A 14 -16.88 30.05 13.24
N GLU A 15 -18.14 29.62 13.29
CA GLU A 15 -18.53 28.26 13.63
C GLU A 15 -18.02 27.24 12.61
N LEU A 16 -18.18 27.53 11.31
CA LEU A 16 -17.65 26.69 10.24
C LEU A 16 -16.12 26.56 10.34
N LYS A 17 -15.40 27.66 10.62
CA LYS A 17 -13.94 27.63 10.81
C LYS A 17 -13.55 26.79 12.02
N LYS A 18 -14.27 26.92 13.13
CA LYS A 18 -14.05 26.13 14.35
C LYS A 18 -14.29 24.64 14.09
N ARG A 19 -15.36 24.28 13.36
CA ARG A 19 -15.63 22.88 12.98
C ARG A 19 -14.52 22.29 12.12
N LYS A 20 -14.08 23.00 11.08
CA LYS A 20 -12.97 22.59 10.22
C LYS A 20 -11.65 22.42 10.99
N GLN A 21 -11.40 23.26 11.99
CA GLN A 21 -10.22 23.13 12.85
C GLN A 21 -10.29 21.89 13.73
N LYS A 22 -11.44 21.63 14.37
CA LYS A 22 -11.67 20.42 15.16
C LYS A 22 -11.49 19.15 14.34
N GLU A 23 -12.12 19.07 13.18
CA GLU A 23 -12.02 17.92 12.27
C GLU A 23 -10.57 17.68 11.82
N LYS A 24 -9.81 18.74 11.54
CA LYS A 24 -8.37 18.63 11.22
C LYS A 24 -7.55 18.12 12.40
N LEU A 25 -7.87 18.57 13.62
CA LEU A 25 -7.18 18.13 14.83
C LEU A 25 -7.50 16.67 15.14
N GLU A 26 -8.78 16.27 15.06
CA GLU A 26 -9.22 14.89 15.24
C GLU A 26 -8.57 13.96 14.21
N LYS A 27 -8.55 14.34 12.92
CA LYS A 27 -7.83 13.58 11.88
C LYS A 27 -6.33 13.47 12.15
N LYS A 28 -5.72 14.52 12.73
CA LYS A 28 -4.30 14.50 13.11
C LYS A 28 -4.05 13.61 14.32
N LEU A 29 -4.94 13.60 15.30
CA LEU A 29 -4.87 12.73 16.48
C LEU A 29 -5.09 11.27 16.09
N ALA A 30 -6.11 10.98 15.29
CA ALA A 30 -6.33 9.65 14.73
C ALA A 30 -5.07 9.13 14.02
N ARG A 31 -4.45 9.92 13.14
CA ARG A 31 -3.17 9.55 12.48
C ARG A 31 -1.98 9.37 13.42
N LYS A 32 -2.04 9.91 14.64
CA LYS A 32 -1.00 9.76 15.67
C LYS A 32 -1.25 8.55 16.57
N GLU A 33 -2.52 8.28 16.87
CA GLU A 33 -2.98 7.15 17.69
C GLU A 33 -2.94 5.84 16.93
N GLN A 34 -3.12 5.87 15.60
CA GLN A 34 -2.85 4.71 14.76
C GLN A 34 -1.38 4.28 14.96
N PRO A 35 -1.13 3.03 15.38
CA PRO A 35 0.22 2.54 15.53
C PRO A 35 0.92 2.63 14.17
N LYS A 36 2.00 3.40 14.13
CA LYS A 36 2.93 3.39 13.00
C LYS A 36 3.98 2.36 13.34
N SER A 37 3.74 1.12 12.99
CA SER A 37 4.82 0.14 12.95
C SER A 37 5.80 0.61 11.88
N GLY A 38 7.06 0.79 12.29
CA GLY A 38 8.16 1.16 11.41
C GLY A 38 8.77 -0.05 10.71
N ASP A 39 8.07 -1.18 10.75
CA ASP A 39 8.52 -2.44 10.21
C ASP A 39 8.38 -2.40 8.68
N LEU A 40 9.33 -3.04 8.00
CA LEU A 40 9.40 -3.02 6.55
C LEU A 40 8.14 -3.61 5.91
N GLU A 41 7.54 -4.62 6.54
CA GLU A 41 6.35 -5.31 6.07
C GLU A 41 5.13 -4.37 5.95
N ASP A 42 4.96 -3.44 6.89
CA ASP A 42 3.84 -2.49 6.87
C ASP A 42 4.00 -1.37 5.83
N MET A 43 5.22 -1.22 5.28
CA MET A 43 5.49 -0.31 4.17
C MET A 43 5.38 -1.00 2.81
N LEU A 44 5.30 -2.34 2.78
CA LEU A 44 5.15 -3.11 1.56
C LEU A 44 3.66 -3.21 1.20
N ALA A 45 3.33 -2.82 -0.02
CA ALA A 45 2.00 -2.94 -0.58
C ALA A 45 2.09 -3.83 -1.82
N TYR A 46 1.29 -4.89 -1.86
CA TYR A 46 1.19 -5.74 -3.05
C TYR A 46 0.23 -5.12 -4.04
N VAL A 47 0.52 -5.26 -5.33
CA VAL A 47 -0.30 -4.72 -6.43
C VAL A 47 -0.85 -5.88 -7.24
N ASP A 48 -2.16 -5.90 -7.46
CA ASP A 48 -2.83 -6.91 -8.27
C ASP A 48 -2.66 -6.66 -9.78
N GLU A 49 -3.15 -7.59 -10.61
CA GLU A 49 -3.09 -7.52 -12.07
C GLU A 49 -3.81 -6.29 -12.67
N PHE A 50 -4.68 -5.66 -11.89
CA PHE A 50 -5.44 -4.48 -12.27
C PHE A 50 -4.86 -3.17 -11.69
N GLY A 51 -3.74 -3.26 -10.97
CA GLY A 51 -3.06 -2.10 -10.38
C GLY A 51 -3.63 -1.64 -9.05
N ASN A 52 -4.50 -2.41 -8.39
CA ASN A 52 -5.04 -2.10 -7.07
C ASN A 52 -4.12 -2.63 -5.97
N ILE A 53 -4.04 -1.90 -4.87
CA ILE A 53 -3.28 -2.32 -3.69
C ILE A 53 -4.08 -3.40 -2.95
N SER A 54 -3.45 -4.56 -2.73
CA SER A 54 -3.99 -5.66 -1.93
C SER A 54 -3.13 -5.91 -0.69
N GLU A 55 -3.79 -6.29 0.41
CA GLU A 55 -3.16 -6.72 1.66
C GLU A 55 -2.63 -8.16 1.57
N THR A 56 -3.09 -8.95 0.60
CA THR A 56 -2.66 -10.33 0.42
C THR A 56 -1.41 -10.40 -0.46
N PRO A 57 -0.33 -11.09 -0.02
CA PRO A 57 0.82 -11.34 -0.88
C PRO A 57 0.38 -12.11 -2.14
N PRO A 58 0.98 -11.84 -3.32
CA PRO A 58 0.68 -12.57 -4.53
C PRO A 58 0.99 -14.06 -4.34
N GLU A 59 0.14 -14.92 -4.89
CA GLU A 59 0.39 -16.37 -4.84
C GLU A 59 1.75 -16.69 -5.49
N PRO A 60 2.54 -17.62 -4.91
CA PRO A 60 3.84 -17.98 -5.46
C PRO A 60 3.67 -18.56 -6.87
N GLU A 61 4.27 -17.92 -7.89
CA GLU A 61 4.24 -18.45 -9.25
C GLU A 61 4.77 -19.89 -9.26
N PRO A 62 4.09 -20.84 -9.94
CA PRO A 62 4.59 -22.19 -10.07
C PRO A 62 5.95 -22.18 -10.76
N PRO A 63 6.88 -23.08 -10.38
CA PRO A 63 8.24 -23.06 -10.91
C PRO A 63 8.21 -23.12 -12.43
N LYS A 64 8.77 -22.09 -13.07
CA LYS A 64 8.95 -22.03 -14.52
C LYS A 64 9.76 -23.26 -14.93
N LYS A 65 9.10 -24.19 -15.64
CA LYS A 65 9.73 -25.40 -16.18
C LYS A 65 10.82 -24.96 -17.15
N GLN A 66 12.06 -24.90 -16.68
CA GLN A 66 13.20 -24.64 -17.57
C GLN A 66 13.33 -25.82 -18.53
N PRO A 67 13.45 -25.60 -19.86
CA PRO A 67 13.66 -26.69 -20.79
C PRO A 67 15.02 -27.34 -20.51
N ILE A 68 15.01 -28.62 -20.14
CA ILE A 68 16.21 -29.41 -19.89
C ILE A 68 16.98 -29.51 -21.22
N SER A 69 18.17 -28.92 -21.29
CA SER A 69 19.06 -29.04 -22.46
C SER A 69 19.56 -30.48 -22.57
N ARG A 70 19.36 -31.09 -23.75
CA ARG A 70 19.50 -32.53 -24.02
C ARG A 70 20.96 -33.04 -24.16
N ASN A 71 21.97 -32.25 -23.83
CA ASN A 71 23.34 -32.55 -24.27
C ASN A 71 24.27 -33.05 -23.15
N GLN A 72 23.91 -34.14 -22.47
CA GLN A 72 24.82 -34.82 -21.51
C GLN A 72 24.99 -36.33 -21.75
N TYR A 73 24.58 -36.84 -22.92
CA TYR A 73 24.73 -38.26 -23.26
C TYR A 73 25.79 -38.49 -24.35
N SER A 74 27.05 -38.13 -24.12
CA SER A 74 28.14 -38.64 -24.99
C SER A 74 29.45 -39.02 -24.28
N ASN A 75 29.61 -38.72 -22.99
CA ASN A 75 30.94 -38.84 -22.36
C ASN A 75 31.17 -40.17 -21.62
N ASN A 76 30.13 -40.96 -21.35
CA ASN A 76 30.26 -42.19 -20.56
C ASN A 76 30.63 -43.44 -21.38
N LYS A 77 30.67 -43.37 -22.72
CA LYS A 77 31.02 -44.53 -23.56
C LYS A 77 32.52 -44.72 -23.80
N GLN A 78 33.35 -43.75 -23.39
CA GLN A 78 34.80 -43.81 -23.61
C GLN A 78 35.58 -44.33 -22.39
N GLN A 79 34.95 -44.47 -21.22
CA GLN A 79 35.65 -44.90 -19.99
C GLN A 79 35.60 -46.41 -19.72
N SER A 80 34.82 -47.21 -20.47
CA SER A 80 34.75 -48.67 -20.26
C SER A 80 35.76 -49.49 -21.06
N LYS A 81 36.71 -48.83 -21.74
CA LYS A 81 37.83 -49.48 -22.41
C LYS A 81 39.13 -48.93 -21.85
N ASN A 82 39.51 -49.41 -20.67
CA ASN A 82 40.88 -49.57 -20.19
C ASN A 82 40.86 -50.65 -19.11
#